data_AF-A0A2T3FJI0-F1
#
_entry.id   AF-A0A2T3FJI0-F1
#
_cell.length_a   1.000
_cell.length_b   1.000
_cell.length_c   1.000
_cell.angle_alpha   90.00
_cell.angle_beta   90.00
_cell.angle_gamma   90.00
#
_symmetry.space_group_name_H-M   'P 1'
#
loop_
_entity.id
_entity.type
_entity.pdbx_description
1 polymer ?
#
loop_
_entity_poly.entity_id
_entity_poly.type
_entity_poly.pdbx_seq_one_letter_code
_entity_poly.pdbx_strand_id
1 'polypeptide(L)'
;MPNNWENIPVYDLADYINGASFKKNEYADDGLPIIKIAELKNGITDSTQHCNVKKDEKYYIDNRDILFSWSGNCSRIHFLFTKISEATV
;
A
#
# COMPACT_ATOMS: atom_id res chain seq x y z
N MET A 1 6.59 17.80 26.41
CA MET A 1 7.37 16.79 25.66
C MET A 1 8.67 16.55 26.40
N PRO A 2 9.22 15.32 26.39
CA PRO A 2 10.58 15.09 26.86
C PRO A 2 11.56 15.98 26.08
N ASN A 3 12.68 16.40 26.70
CA ASN A 3 13.59 17.39 26.14
C ASN A 3 14.27 16.98 24.81
N ASN A 4 14.18 15.71 24.42
CA ASN A 4 14.77 15.12 23.23
C ASN A 4 13.75 14.81 22.12
N TRP A 5 12.53 15.32 22.20
CA TRP A 5 11.48 15.09 21.20
C TRP A 5 11.36 16.29 20.28
N GLU A 6 11.36 16.03 18.98
CA GLU A 6 11.14 17.02 17.94
C GLU A 6 9.77 16.81 17.28
N ASN A 7 9.10 17.90 16.92
CA ASN A 7 7.87 17.83 16.13
C ASN A 7 8.25 17.78 14.66
N ILE A 8 8.12 16.61 14.05
CA ILE A 8 8.37 16.41 12.62
C ILE A 8 7.01 16.19 11.94
N PRO A 9 6.71 16.91 10.83
CA PRO A 9 5.53 16.62 10.03
C PRO A 9 5.56 15.17 9.56
N VAL A 10 4.43 14.47 9.68
CA VAL A 10 4.34 13.06 9.25
C VAL A 10 4.70 12.92 7.77
N TYR A 11 4.40 13.95 6.96
CA TYR A 11 4.73 14.00 5.54
C TYR A 11 6.23 13.87 5.24
N ASP A 12 7.09 14.32 6.17
CA ASP A 12 8.54 14.28 6.00
C ASP A 12 9.15 12.96 6.49
N LEU A 13 8.35 12.11 7.16
CA LEU A 13 8.81 10.86 7.76
C LEU A 13 8.75 9.66 6.81
N ALA A 14 8.20 9.83 5.60
CA ALA A 14 8.06 8.72 4.67
C ALA A 14 7.83 9.14 3.22
N ASP A 15 8.01 8.17 2.32
CA ASP A 15 7.55 8.27 0.94
C ASP A 15 6.06 7.93 0.84
N TYR A 16 5.34 8.74 0.07
CA TYR A 16 3.89 8.62 -0.10
C TYR A 16 3.56 8.14 -1.51
N ILE A 17 3.30 6.84 -1.67
CA ILE A 17 3.07 6.25 -3.00
C ILE A 17 1.60 5.94 -3.21
N ASN A 18 0.99 6.54 -4.25
CA ASN A 18 -0.36 6.21 -4.69
C ASN A 18 -0.44 4.79 -5.26
N GLY A 19 -1.51 4.07 -4.96
CA GLY A 19 -1.76 2.70 -5.40
C GLY A 19 -1.88 2.49 -6.91
N ALA A 20 -1.66 1.25 -7.34
CA ALA A 20 -1.82 0.86 -8.74
C ALA A 20 -3.31 0.71 -9.12
N SER A 21 -3.65 1.13 -10.33
CA SER A 21 -4.93 0.79 -10.95
C SER A 21 -4.80 -0.55 -11.68
N PHE A 22 -5.79 -1.42 -11.48
CA PHE A 22 -5.90 -2.72 -12.13
C PHE A 22 -7.09 -2.72 -13.09
N LYS A 23 -6.83 -3.14 -14.33
CA LYS A 23 -7.87 -3.40 -15.34
C LYS A 23 -8.31 -4.87 -15.26
N LYS A 24 -9.53 -5.15 -15.74
CA LYS A 24 -10.08 -6.53 -15.74
C LYS A 24 -9.20 -7.56 -16.45
N ASN A 25 -8.47 -7.13 -17.48
CA ASN A 25 -7.56 -8.00 -18.25
C ASN A 25 -6.19 -8.22 -17.57
N GLU A 26 -5.93 -7.56 -16.44
CA GLU A 26 -4.72 -7.77 -15.64
C GLU A 26 -4.96 -8.74 -14.48
N TYR A 27 -6.21 -9.13 -14.25
CA TYR A 27 -6.55 -10.17 -13.29
C TYR A 27 -6.16 -11.54 -13.84
N ALA A 28 -5.61 -12.36 -12.97
CA ALA A 28 -5.25 -13.74 -13.21
C ALA A 28 -5.81 -14.62 -12.09
N ASP A 29 -5.94 -15.91 -12.37
CA ASP A 29 -6.38 -16.91 -11.39
C ASP A 29 -5.26 -17.29 -10.42
N ASP A 30 -4.00 -17.03 -10.79
CA ASP A 30 -2.79 -17.25 -10.01
C ASP A 30 -1.87 -16.01 -10.03
N GLY A 31 -0.81 -16.05 -9.22
CA GLY A 31 0.21 -14.99 -9.17
C GLY A 31 0.26 -14.23 -7.87
N LEU A 32 0.52 -12.92 -7.97
CA LEU A 32 0.63 -12.04 -6.81
C LEU A 32 -0.74 -11.53 -6.38
N PRO A 33 -1.07 -11.59 -5.09
CA PRO A 33 -2.36 -11.13 -4.59
C PRO A 33 -2.46 -9.60 -4.70
N ILE A 34 -3.62 -9.13 -5.15
CA ILE A 34 -3.93 -7.71 -5.25
C ILE A 34 -4.57 -7.26 -3.94
N ILE A 35 -3.89 -6.36 -3.23
CA ILE A 35 -4.39 -5.80 -1.98
C ILE A 35 -5.37 -4.66 -2.29
N LYS A 36 -6.66 -4.85 -1.96
CA LYS A 36 -7.67 -3.78 -1.94
C LYS A 36 -8.15 -3.49 -0.52
N ILE A 37 -9.11 -2.57 -0.39
CA ILE A 37 -9.74 -2.24 0.90
C ILE A 37 -10.32 -3.49 1.58
N ALA A 38 -10.81 -4.47 0.81
CA ALA A 38 -11.33 -5.72 1.35
C ALA A 38 -10.21 -6.56 1.99
N GLU A 39 -9.07 -6.71 1.31
CA GLU A 39 -7.92 -7.47 1.80
C GLU A 39 -7.21 -6.75 2.96
N LEU A 40 -7.20 -5.42 3.00
CA LEU A 40 -6.73 -4.66 4.16
C LEU A 40 -7.59 -4.91 5.42
N LYS A 41 -8.89 -5.18 5.25
CA LYS A 41 -9.81 -5.43 6.37
C LYS A 41 -9.85 -6.88 6.81
N ASN A 42 -9.85 -7.79 5.84
CA ASN A 42 -10.13 -9.22 6.07
C ASN A 42 -8.89 -10.11 5.91
N GLY A 43 -7.75 -9.53 5.51
CA GLY A 43 -6.59 -10.28 5.07
C GLY A 43 -6.78 -10.92 3.69
N ILE A 44 -5.83 -11.76 3.32
CA ILE A 44 -5.89 -12.55 2.09
C ILE A 44 -6.86 -13.72 2.30
N THR A 45 -7.86 -13.81 1.42
CA THR A 45 -8.86 -14.88 1.41
C THR A 45 -8.97 -15.53 0.03
N ASP A 46 -9.76 -16.59 -0.11
CA ASP A 46 -10.02 -17.25 -1.40
C ASP A 46 -10.67 -16.32 -2.44
N SER A 47 -11.26 -15.20 -2.01
CA SER A 47 -11.85 -14.19 -2.90
C SER A 47 -10.84 -13.15 -3.40
N THR A 48 -9.58 -13.26 -2.97
CA THR A 48 -8.51 -12.34 -3.36
C THR A 48 -8.21 -12.51 -4.84
N GLN A 49 -8.21 -11.40 -5.57
CA GLN A 49 -7.84 -11.40 -6.97
C GLN A 49 -6.32 -11.37 -7.10
N HIS A 50 -5.79 -12.06 -8.11
CA HIS A 50 -4.35 -12.13 -8.36
C HIS A 50 -3.99 -11.42 -9.67
N CYS A 51 -2.71 -11.13 -9.84
CA CYS A 51 -2.14 -10.62 -11.08
C CYS A 51 -0.80 -11.27 -11.40
N ASN A 52 -0.55 -11.49 -12.69
CA ASN A 52 0.74 -11.95 -13.23
C ASN A 52 1.45 -10.89 -14.08
N VAL A 53 0.86 -9.70 -14.18
CA VAL A 53 1.49 -8.59 -14.92
C VAL A 53 2.58 -7.95 -14.07
N LYS A 54 3.75 -7.73 -14.67
CA LYS A 54 4.82 -6.99 -14.01
C LYS A 54 4.42 -5.51 -13.91
N LYS A 55 4.41 -4.97 -12.69
CA LYS A 55 4.20 -3.55 -12.41
C LYS A 55 5.54 -2.87 -12.05
N ASP A 56 5.51 -1.56 -11.87
CA ASP A 56 6.62 -0.80 -11.30
C ASP A 56 6.91 -1.28 -9.87
N GLU A 57 8.19 -1.36 -9.49
CA GLU A 57 8.66 -1.91 -8.20
C GLU A 57 8.04 -1.19 -6.99
N LYS A 58 7.71 0.10 -7.14
CA LYS A 58 7.05 0.88 -6.08
C LYS A 58 5.64 0.39 -5.69
N TYR A 59 5.03 -0.48 -6.50
CA TYR A 59 3.71 -1.06 -6.22
C TYR A 59 3.77 -2.42 -5.53
N TYR A 60 4.96 -2.98 -5.36
CA TYR A 60 5.17 -4.20 -4.61
C TYR A 60 5.34 -3.82 -3.13
N ILE A 61 4.64 -4.55 -2.28
CA ILE A 61 4.64 -4.34 -0.83
C ILE A 61 5.69 -5.25 -0.22
N ASP A 62 6.53 -4.69 0.64
CA ASP A 62 7.45 -5.46 1.46
C ASP A 62 7.01 -5.44 2.93
N ASN A 63 7.57 -6.35 3.71
CA ASN A 63 7.42 -6.32 5.16
C ASN A 63 7.90 -4.97 5.69
N ARG A 64 7.12 -4.40 6.63
CA ARG A 64 7.30 -3.06 7.25
C ARG A 64 6.73 -1.88 6.45
N ASP A 65 6.16 -2.10 5.27
CA ASP A 65 5.34 -1.09 4.63
C ASP A 65 4.01 -0.92 5.40
N ILE A 66 3.57 0.32 5.58
CA ILE A 66 2.26 0.60 6.17
C ILE A 66 1.31 1.04 5.06
N LEU A 67 0.12 0.40 5.05
CA LEU A 67 -0.91 0.63 4.05
C LEU A 67 -2.04 1.47 4.64
N PHE A 68 -2.33 2.60 3.99
CA PHE A 68 -3.52 3.38 4.29
C PHE A 68 -4.51 3.32 3.12
N SER A 69 -5.79 3.18 3.45
CA SER A 69 -6.88 3.34 2.49
C SER A 69 -7.47 4.75 2.60
N TRP A 70 -7.47 5.51 1.52
CA TRP A 70 -8.26 6.73 1.40
C TRP A 70 -9.52 6.45 0.57
N SER A 71 -10.72 6.64 1.13
CA SER A 71 -11.98 6.51 0.40
C SER A 71 -12.45 7.86 -0.15
N GLY A 72 -11.95 8.25 -1.33
CA GLY A 72 -12.50 9.33 -2.15
C GLY A 72 -13.37 8.71 -3.25
N ASN A 73 -14.58 9.20 -3.46
CA ASN A 73 -15.58 8.49 -4.28
C ASN A 73 -15.18 8.23 -5.75
N CYS A 74 -15.65 7.07 -6.22
CA CYS A 74 -15.78 6.50 -7.57
C CYS A 74 -14.57 6.59 -8.53
N SER A 75 -13.98 5.42 -8.82
CA SER A 75 -13.07 5.08 -9.95
C SER A 75 -11.58 4.93 -9.63
N ARG A 76 -11.05 5.46 -8.52
CA ARG A 76 -9.61 5.38 -8.22
C ARG A 76 -9.36 5.07 -6.75
N ILE A 77 -8.81 3.89 -6.48
CA ILE A 77 -8.30 3.55 -5.15
C ILE A 77 -6.86 4.03 -5.11
N HIS A 78 -6.59 5.08 -4.34
CA HIS A 78 -5.23 5.47 -3.99
C HIS A 78 -4.88 4.68 -2.71
N PHE A 79 -4.04 3.65 -2.85
CA PHE A 79 -3.29 3.13 -1.69
C PHE A 79 -2.20 4.13 -1.38
N LEU A 80 -1.95 4.39 -0.11
CA LEU A 80 -0.75 5.09 0.29
C LEU A 80 0.16 4.06 0.94
N PHE A 81 1.27 3.72 0.27
CA PHE A 81 2.37 3.03 0.93
C PHE A 81 3.19 4.10 1.63
N THR A 82 3.42 3.92 2.94
CA THR A 82 4.49 4.63 3.63
C THR A 82 5.60 3.63 3.91
N LYS A 83 6.78 3.92 3.34
CA LYS A 83 8.03 3.29 3.75
C LYS A 83 8.58 4.10 4.91
N ILE A 84 8.39 3.60 6.12
CA ILE A 84 9.10 4.14 7.28
C ILE A 84 10.46 3.46 7.30
N SER A 85 11.50 4.17 6.86
CA SER A 85 12.87 3.75 7.14
C SER A 85 13.06 3.80 8.65
N GLU A 86 13.42 2.68 9.28
CA GLU A 86 13.81 2.65 10.69
C GLU A 86 14.84 3.77 10.92
N ALA A 87 14.50 4.73 11.78
CA ALA A 87 15.48 5.65 12.33
C ALA A 87 16.51 4.78 13.05
N THR A 88 17.70 4.67 12.48
CA THR A 88 18.81 3.97 13.11
C THR A 88 19.11 4.71 14.42
N VAL A 89 18.84 4.06 15.55
CA VAL A 89 19.35 4.46 16.86
C VAL A 89 20.64 3.71 17.10
#